data_AF-A0A1C0ZZJ2-F1
#
_entry.id   AF-A0A1C0ZZJ2-F1
#
_cell.length_a   1.000
_cell.length_b   1.000
_cell.length_c   1.000
_cell.angle_alpha   90.00
_cell.angle_beta   90.00
_cell.angle_gamma   90.00
#
_symmetry.space_group_name_H-M   'P 1'
#
loop_
_entity.id
_entity.type
_entity.pdbx_description
1 polymer ?
#
loop_
_entity_poly.entity_id
_entity_poly.type
_entity_poly.pdbx_seq_one_letter_code
_entity_poly.pdbx_strand_id
1 'polypeptide(L)'
;MKLKTKLIAITATCLVSASIFSISATASKNVKDVLSLKTLAKAAMDKETAEHNKLDAMPDQTREEKDAKNLQGIKVKSLGIETRRLQLEADPDDTENFARQLDSAIENWSMGINEFKDAAKRYNDDTYLKKAEESEKMIERFKKGREEYQKNEKTVHQLRIELNIPVN
;
A
#
# COMPACT_ATOMS: atom_id res chain seq x y z
N MET A 1 -32.25 -5.97 -23.73
CA MET A 1 -31.34 -5.27 -22.78
C MET A 1 -30.31 -6.24 -22.19
N LYS A 2 -29.10 -6.38 -22.74
CA LYS A 2 -28.03 -7.24 -22.15
C LYS A 2 -26.58 -6.74 -22.41
N LEU A 3 -26.36 -5.42 -22.40
CA LEU A 3 -25.03 -4.82 -22.64
C LEU A 3 -24.41 -4.12 -21.41
N LYS A 4 -25.16 -3.97 -20.30
CA LYS A 4 -24.71 -3.14 -19.17
C LYS A 4 -23.90 -3.86 -18.10
N THR A 5 -23.92 -5.20 -18.04
CA THR A 5 -23.27 -5.95 -16.95
C THR A 5 -21.83 -6.36 -17.26
N LYS A 6 -21.42 -6.42 -18.53
CA LYS A 6 -20.06 -6.85 -18.92
C LYS A 6 -18.97 -5.81 -18.66
N LEU A 7 -19.34 -4.54 -18.49
CA LEU A 7 -18.37 -3.45 -18.34
C LEU A 7 -17.87 -3.28 -16.89
N ILE A 8 -18.62 -3.75 -15.88
CA ILE A 8 -18.35 -3.45 -14.46
C ILE A 8 -17.21 -4.30 -13.88
N ALA A 9 -17.05 -5.55 -14.33
CA ALA A 9 -16.01 -6.44 -13.80
C ALA A 9 -14.60 -6.09 -14.33
N ILE A 10 -14.50 -5.58 -15.57
CA ILE A 10 -13.21 -5.31 -16.23
C ILE A 10 -12.56 -4.02 -15.69
N THR A 11 -13.35 -3.03 -15.28
CA THR A 11 -12.83 -1.80 -14.68
C THR A 11 -12.29 -2.03 -13.28
N ALA A 12 -12.84 -2.97 -12.50
CA ALA A 12 -12.40 -3.20 -11.13
C ALA A 12 -10.97 -3.76 -11.06
N THR A 13 -10.61 -4.72 -11.92
CA THR A 13 -9.29 -5.37 -11.84
C THR A 13 -8.15 -4.49 -12.35
N CYS A 14 -8.39 -3.64 -13.37
CA CYS A 14 -7.38 -2.69 -13.88
C CYS A 14 -7.17 -1.46 -12.98
N LEU A 15 -8.19 -1.04 -12.20
CA LEU A 15 -8.07 0.13 -11.32
C LEU A 15 -7.37 -0.18 -9.99
N VAL A 16 -7.36 -1.44 -9.55
CA VAL A 16 -6.77 -1.83 -8.26
C VAL A 16 -5.24 -1.98 -8.35
N SER A 17 -4.67 -2.36 -9.50
CA SER A 17 -3.21 -2.46 -9.66
C SER A 17 -2.52 -1.09 -9.70
N ALA A 18 -3.19 -0.06 -10.21
CA ALA A 18 -2.71 1.32 -10.11
C ALA A 18 -2.74 1.79 -8.64
N SER A 19 -3.81 1.50 -7.88
CA SER A 19 -4.04 2.12 -6.56
C SER A 19 -3.04 1.72 -5.47
N ILE A 20 -2.54 0.47 -5.45
CA ILE A 20 -1.60 0.00 -4.41
C ILE A 20 -0.27 0.77 -4.46
N PHE A 21 0.18 1.11 -5.67
CA PHE A 21 1.41 1.88 -5.89
C PHE A 21 1.13 3.39 -6.08
N SER A 22 -0.13 3.82 -6.06
CA SER A 22 -0.54 5.23 -6.29
C SER A 22 -0.53 6.11 -5.04
N ILE A 23 -0.04 5.65 -3.88
CA ILE A 23 0.05 6.50 -2.68
C ILE A 23 0.95 7.74 -2.91
N SER A 24 1.70 7.81 -4.02
CA SER A 24 2.69 8.87 -4.24
C SER A 24 2.72 9.39 -5.68
N ALA A 25 1.58 9.56 -6.35
CA ALA A 25 1.55 10.21 -7.66
C ALA A 25 1.85 11.73 -7.62
N THR A 26 2.11 12.32 -6.45
CA THR A 26 2.42 13.76 -6.32
C THR A 26 3.59 14.00 -5.37
N ALA A 27 4.80 13.71 -5.83
CA ALA A 27 5.98 14.45 -5.40
C ALA A 27 6.90 14.63 -6.62
N SER A 28 6.52 15.58 -7.49
CA SER A 28 7.42 16.10 -8.50
C SER A 28 8.71 16.56 -7.80
N LYS A 29 9.83 15.97 -8.20
CA LYS A 29 11.15 16.07 -7.57
C LYS A 29 11.62 17.52 -7.42
N ASN A 30 11.57 18.05 -6.19
CA ASN A 30 12.52 19.04 -5.69
C ASN A 30 13.04 18.60 -4.32
N VAL A 31 14.35 18.70 -4.10
CA VAL A 31 15.00 18.37 -2.80
C VAL A 31 14.36 19.16 -1.64
N LYS A 32 13.84 20.36 -1.92
CA LYS A 32 13.13 21.20 -0.94
C LYS A 32 11.78 20.60 -0.50
N ASP A 33 11.08 19.90 -1.38
CA ASP A 33 9.79 19.27 -1.08
C ASP A 33 9.97 17.98 -0.27
N VAL A 34 11.05 17.24 -0.50
CA VAL A 34 11.41 16.08 0.34
C VAL A 34 11.85 16.52 1.74
N LEU A 35 12.63 17.60 1.85
CA LEU A 35 13.05 18.16 3.14
C LEU A 35 11.85 18.69 3.94
N SER A 36 10.88 19.32 3.28
CA SER A 36 9.66 19.78 3.93
C SER A 36 8.79 18.61 4.41
N LEU A 37 8.65 17.55 3.59
CA LEU A 37 7.94 16.32 3.98
C LEU A 37 8.60 15.62 5.16
N LYS A 38 9.94 15.48 5.17
CA LYS A 38 10.68 14.89 6.31
C LYS A 38 10.50 15.69 7.58
N THR A 39 10.48 17.02 7.48
CA THR A 39 10.24 17.91 8.62
C THR A 39 8.81 17.74 9.16
N LEU A 40 7.83 17.61 8.26
CA LEU A 40 6.43 17.42 8.61
C LEU A 40 6.17 16.03 9.23
N ALA A 41 6.78 14.98 8.69
CA ALA A 41 6.75 13.64 9.28
C ALA A 41 7.36 13.61 10.68
N LYS A 42 8.48 14.32 10.89
CA LYS A 42 9.09 14.47 12.22
C LYS A 42 8.17 15.20 13.21
N ALA A 43 7.56 16.31 12.80
CA ALA A 43 6.62 17.04 13.64
C ALA A 43 5.38 16.19 14.00
N ALA A 44 4.92 15.34 13.09
CA ALA A 44 3.84 14.38 13.35
C ALA A 44 4.27 13.31 14.37
N MET A 45 5.47 12.74 14.24
CA MET A 45 6.04 11.81 15.24
C MET A 45 6.17 12.43 16.63
N ASP A 46 6.68 13.66 16.72
CA ASP A 46 6.84 14.36 18.00
C ASP A 46 5.47 14.58 18.67
N LYS A 47 4.46 14.95 17.89
CA LYS A 47 3.08 15.10 18.35
C LYS A 47 2.46 13.77 18.79
N GLU A 48 2.65 12.71 18.01
CA GLU A 48 2.17 11.37 18.36
C GLU A 48 2.79 10.88 19.68
N THR A 49 4.11 11.05 19.83
CA THR A 49 4.85 10.66 21.04
C THR A 49 4.35 11.43 22.26
N ALA A 50 4.12 12.74 22.12
CA ALA A 50 3.55 13.55 23.20
C ALA A 50 2.15 13.07 23.61
N GLU A 51 1.31 12.66 22.65
CA GLU A 51 -0.04 12.15 22.94
C GLU A 51 -0.04 10.70 23.46
N HIS A 52 0.93 9.88 23.08
CA HIS A 52 1.16 8.55 23.65
C HIS A 52 1.62 8.65 25.10
N ASN A 53 2.58 9.53 25.40
CA ASN A 53 3.02 9.79 26.78
C ASN A 53 1.86 10.28 27.66
N LYS A 54 0.94 11.09 27.11
CA LYS A 54 -0.29 11.47 27.82
C LYS A 54 -1.17 10.26 28.09
N LEU A 55 -1.40 9.41 27.08
CA LEU A 55 -2.21 8.19 27.21
C LEU A 55 -1.67 7.25 28.29
N ASP A 56 -0.35 7.04 28.32
CA ASP A 56 0.32 6.16 29.28
C ASP A 56 0.22 6.70 30.71
N ALA A 57 0.18 8.02 30.86
CA ALA A 57 0.01 8.68 32.15
C ALA A 57 -1.46 8.74 32.63
N MET A 58 -2.44 8.35 31.81
CA MET A 58 -3.85 8.41 32.20
C MET A 58 -4.23 7.30 33.19
N PRO A 59 -4.94 7.64 34.29
CA PRO A 59 -5.50 6.65 35.20
C PRO A 59 -6.58 5.81 34.51
N ASP A 60 -6.90 4.66 35.09
CA ASP A 60 -7.90 3.73 34.58
C ASP A 60 -8.65 2.97 35.70
N GLN A 61 -8.78 3.60 36.87
CA GLN A 61 -9.41 2.96 38.03
C GLN A 61 -10.94 3.04 37.96
N THR A 62 -11.47 4.17 37.51
CA THR A 62 -12.91 4.40 37.36
C THR A 62 -13.39 4.16 35.92
N ARG A 63 -14.70 4.08 35.73
CA ARG A 63 -15.30 3.91 34.40
C ARG A 63 -15.04 5.14 33.53
N GLU A 64 -15.21 6.32 34.11
CA GLU A 64 -15.01 7.61 33.47
C GLU A 64 -13.55 7.78 33.02
N GLU A 65 -12.60 7.34 33.83
CA GLU A 65 -11.17 7.32 33.49
C GLU A 65 -10.87 6.36 32.34
N LYS A 66 -11.44 5.15 32.35
CA LYS A 66 -11.30 4.19 31.24
C LYS A 66 -11.89 4.73 29.94
N ASP A 67 -13.05 5.39 29.99
CA ASP A 67 -13.69 5.98 28.83
C ASP A 67 -12.83 7.13 28.26
N ALA A 68 -12.27 7.98 29.13
CA ALA A 68 -11.33 9.03 28.73
C ALA A 68 -10.05 8.45 28.11
N LYS A 69 -9.48 7.40 28.72
CA LYS A 69 -8.28 6.71 28.22
C LYS A 69 -8.54 6.06 26.86
N ASN A 70 -9.71 5.48 26.66
CA ASN A 70 -10.12 4.92 25.36
C ASN A 70 -10.23 6.00 24.27
N LEU A 71 -10.83 7.16 24.57
CA LEU A 71 -10.91 8.28 23.63
C LEU A 71 -9.51 8.80 23.25
N GLN A 72 -8.62 8.92 24.23
CA GLN A 72 -7.22 9.28 23.98
C GLN A 72 -6.51 8.19 23.15
N GLY A 73 -6.78 6.91 23.40
CA GLY A 73 -6.25 5.80 22.61
C GLY A 73 -6.67 5.86 21.13
N ILE A 74 -7.93 6.20 20.85
CA ILE A 74 -8.42 6.43 19.47
C ILE A 74 -7.66 7.59 18.81
N LYS A 75 -7.43 8.69 19.55
CA LYS A 75 -6.68 9.84 19.06
C LYS A 75 -5.23 9.48 18.73
N VAL A 76 -4.52 8.79 19.63
CA VAL A 76 -3.15 8.32 19.39
C VAL A 76 -3.10 7.41 18.17
N LYS A 77 -4.03 6.46 18.06
CA LYS A 77 -4.13 5.59 16.88
C LYS A 77 -4.33 6.37 15.57
N SER A 78 -5.19 7.38 15.57
CA SER A 78 -5.40 8.23 14.40
C SER A 78 -4.14 9.03 14.04
N LEU A 79 -3.40 9.52 15.03
CA LEU A 79 -2.13 10.22 14.82
C LEU A 79 -1.09 9.27 14.23
N GLY A 80 -0.96 8.04 14.75
CA GLY A 80 -0.03 7.05 14.21
C GLY A 80 -0.28 6.68 12.74
N ILE A 81 -1.54 6.62 12.32
CA ILE A 81 -1.90 6.41 10.89
C ILE A 81 -1.37 7.58 10.03
N GLU A 82 -1.58 8.82 10.49
CA GLU A 82 -1.16 10.02 9.76
C GLU A 82 0.36 10.18 9.75
N THR A 83 1.03 9.94 10.88
CA THR A 83 2.49 9.90 10.97
C THR A 83 3.05 8.89 9.98
N ARG A 84 2.48 7.68 9.93
CA ARG A 84 2.91 6.62 9.01
C ARG A 84 2.70 7.05 7.56
N ARG A 85 1.58 7.66 7.21
CA ARG A 85 1.33 8.19 5.85
C ARG A 85 2.42 9.18 5.44
N LEU A 86 2.73 10.14 6.31
CA LEU A 86 3.75 11.17 6.06
C LEU A 86 5.16 10.61 5.96
N GLN A 87 5.51 9.62 6.78
CA GLN A 87 6.77 8.90 6.67
C GLN A 87 6.90 8.21 5.31
N LEU A 88 5.84 7.58 4.82
CA LEU A 88 5.84 6.91 3.51
C LEU A 88 5.83 7.88 2.33
N GLU A 89 5.33 9.10 2.50
CA GLU A 89 5.47 10.16 1.49
C GLU A 89 6.89 10.75 1.48
N ALA A 90 7.50 10.88 2.66
CA ALA A 90 8.86 11.40 2.81
C ALA A 90 9.94 10.36 2.45
N ASP A 91 9.64 9.08 2.64
CA ASP A 91 10.46 7.93 2.27
C ASP A 91 9.59 6.78 1.72
N PRO A 92 9.22 6.86 0.43
CA PRO A 92 8.42 5.82 -0.22
C PRO A 92 9.18 4.50 -0.39
N ASP A 93 10.49 4.53 -0.22
CA ASP A 93 11.39 3.39 -0.30
C ASP A 93 11.61 2.76 1.09
N ASP A 94 10.80 3.13 2.08
CA ASP A 94 10.79 2.44 3.37
C ASP A 94 10.58 0.93 3.17
N THR A 95 11.64 0.23 3.54
CA THR A 95 11.84 -1.22 3.60
C THR A 95 10.58 -2.02 3.98
N GLU A 96 9.94 -1.71 5.10
CA GLU A 96 8.79 -2.48 5.57
C GLU A 96 7.54 -2.25 4.71
N ASN A 97 7.36 -1.03 4.20
CA ASN A 97 6.23 -0.71 3.35
C ASN A 97 6.39 -1.29 1.94
N PHE A 98 7.61 -1.31 1.39
CA PHE A 98 7.88 -1.91 0.08
C PHE A 98 7.56 -3.41 0.07
N ALA A 99 8.02 -4.13 1.09
CA ALA A 99 7.68 -5.52 1.36
C ALA A 99 6.17 -5.79 1.30
N ARG A 100 5.40 -5.00 2.06
CA ARG A 100 3.94 -5.11 2.11
C ARG A 100 3.27 -4.76 0.78
N GLN A 101 3.78 -3.76 0.06
CA GLN A 101 3.28 -3.40 -1.28
C GLN A 101 3.43 -4.56 -2.26
N LEU A 102 4.56 -5.27 -2.23
CA LEU A 102 4.77 -6.47 -3.05
C LEU A 102 3.79 -7.59 -2.69
N ASP A 103 3.60 -7.86 -1.40
CA ASP A 103 2.69 -8.90 -0.92
C ASP A 103 1.23 -8.60 -1.35
N SER A 104 0.78 -7.35 -1.16
CA SER A 104 -0.55 -6.91 -1.60
C SER A 104 -0.71 -6.94 -3.13
N ALA A 105 0.34 -6.62 -3.89
CA ALA A 105 0.30 -6.73 -5.34
C ALA A 105 0.14 -8.20 -5.76
N ILE A 106 0.93 -9.12 -5.18
CA ILE A 106 0.82 -10.56 -5.45
C ILE A 106 -0.59 -11.08 -5.17
N GLU A 107 -1.17 -10.71 -4.03
CA GLU A 107 -2.53 -11.11 -3.65
C GLU A 107 -3.56 -10.61 -4.66
N ASN A 108 -3.51 -9.32 -5.02
CA ASN A 108 -4.46 -8.72 -5.96
C ASN A 108 -4.39 -9.33 -7.36
N TRP A 109 -3.19 -9.60 -7.87
CA TRP A 109 -3.04 -10.31 -9.14
C TRP A 109 -3.51 -11.77 -9.05
N SER A 110 -3.29 -12.43 -7.91
CA SER A 110 -3.71 -13.82 -7.68
C SER A 110 -5.23 -13.97 -7.71
N MET A 111 -5.96 -13.02 -7.11
CA MET A 111 -7.42 -13.04 -7.10
C MET A 111 -8.03 -12.97 -8.52
N GLY A 112 -7.45 -12.19 -9.42
CA GLY A 112 -7.96 -12.00 -10.78
C GLY A 112 -7.73 -13.18 -11.74
N ILE A 113 -6.77 -14.07 -11.47
CA ILE A 113 -6.40 -15.16 -12.40
C ILE A 113 -7.55 -16.14 -12.61
N ASN A 114 -8.19 -16.58 -11.53
CA ASN A 114 -9.30 -17.54 -11.64
C ASN A 114 -10.49 -16.91 -12.36
N GLU A 115 -10.76 -15.62 -12.10
CA GLU A 115 -11.81 -14.87 -12.79
C GLU A 115 -11.54 -14.77 -14.30
N PHE A 116 -10.28 -14.53 -14.71
CA PHE A 116 -9.90 -14.52 -16.12
C PHE A 116 -10.02 -15.90 -16.76
N LYS A 117 -9.57 -16.97 -16.09
CA LYS A 117 -9.72 -18.35 -16.59
C LYS A 117 -11.18 -18.75 -16.75
N ASP A 118 -12.04 -18.36 -15.82
CA ASP A 118 -13.48 -18.62 -15.89
C ASP A 118 -14.17 -17.75 -16.95
N ALA A 119 -13.75 -16.49 -17.11
CA ALA A 119 -14.24 -15.60 -18.17
C ALA A 119 -13.90 -16.15 -19.56
N ALA A 120 -12.69 -16.70 -19.75
CA ALA A 120 -12.29 -17.32 -21.00
C ALA A 120 -13.25 -18.46 -21.39
N LYS A 121 -13.57 -19.36 -20.45
CA LYS A 121 -14.53 -20.45 -20.67
C LYS A 121 -15.95 -19.92 -20.92
N ARG A 122 -16.40 -18.96 -20.11
CA ARG A 122 -17.76 -18.42 -20.17
C ARG A 122 -18.04 -17.64 -21.45
N TYR A 123 -17.04 -16.92 -21.96
CA TYR A 123 -17.18 -16.07 -23.14
C TYR A 123 -16.55 -16.68 -24.40
N ASN A 124 -15.88 -17.83 -24.28
CA ASN A 124 -15.14 -18.48 -25.36
C ASN A 124 -14.16 -17.51 -26.06
N ASP A 125 -13.40 -16.78 -25.23
CA ASP A 125 -12.51 -15.70 -25.65
C ASP A 125 -11.13 -15.87 -25.01
N ASP A 126 -10.16 -16.29 -25.83
CA ASP A 126 -8.78 -16.55 -25.43
C ASP A 126 -8.03 -15.29 -24.96
N THR A 127 -8.58 -14.10 -25.21
CA THR A 127 -8.01 -12.85 -24.68
C THR A 127 -7.98 -12.85 -23.15
N TYR A 128 -8.94 -13.53 -22.50
CA TYR A 128 -8.93 -13.67 -21.04
C TYR A 128 -7.87 -14.69 -20.57
N LEU A 129 -7.58 -15.74 -21.35
CA LEU A 129 -6.47 -16.65 -21.03
C LEU A 129 -5.13 -15.91 -21.07
N LYS A 130 -4.92 -15.07 -22.09
CA LYS A 130 -3.71 -14.23 -22.17
C LYS A 130 -3.56 -13.30 -20.97
N LYS A 131 -4.65 -12.68 -20.49
CA LYS A 131 -4.63 -11.85 -19.27
C LYS A 131 -4.29 -12.65 -18.01
N ALA A 132 -4.76 -13.89 -17.91
CA ALA A 132 -4.39 -14.78 -16.81
C ALA A 132 -2.89 -15.10 -16.85
N GLU A 133 -2.33 -15.44 -18.02
CA GLU A 133 -0.90 -15.71 -18.19
C GLU A 133 -0.03 -14.47 -17.89
N GLU A 134 -0.46 -13.28 -18.30
CA GLU A 134 0.21 -12.02 -17.98
C GLU A 134 0.21 -11.76 -16.46
N SER A 135 -0.91 -12.03 -15.79
CA SER A 135 -1.04 -11.90 -14.33
C SER A 135 -0.11 -12.87 -13.61
N GLU A 136 -0.02 -14.13 -14.07
CA GLU A 136 0.91 -15.14 -13.53
C GLU A 136 2.37 -14.68 -13.67
N LYS A 137 2.76 -14.16 -14.83
CA LYS A 137 4.11 -13.60 -15.04
C LYS A 137 4.42 -12.42 -14.12
N MET A 138 3.44 -11.53 -13.89
CA MET A 138 3.61 -10.41 -12.98
C MET A 138 3.77 -10.86 -11.52
N ILE A 139 2.99 -11.85 -11.09
CA ILE A 139 3.13 -12.45 -9.75
C ILE A 139 4.53 -13.03 -9.55
N GLU A 140 5.02 -13.84 -10.50
CA GLU A 140 6.35 -14.44 -10.39
C GLU A 140 7.46 -13.37 -10.35
N ARG A 141 7.31 -12.30 -11.14
CA ARG A 141 8.23 -11.15 -11.09
C ARG A 141 8.23 -10.48 -9.71
N PHE A 142 7.07 -10.25 -9.11
CA PHE A 142 6.98 -9.64 -7.77
C PHE A 142 7.45 -10.58 -6.66
N LYS A 143 7.20 -11.89 -6.74
CA LYS A 143 7.76 -12.88 -5.81
C LYS A 143 9.28 -12.88 -5.86
N LYS A 144 9.88 -12.88 -7.06
CA LYS A 144 11.33 -12.79 -7.22
C LYS A 144 11.88 -11.50 -6.60
N GLY A 145 11.24 -10.35 -6.87
CA GLY A 145 11.61 -9.09 -6.24
C GLY A 145 11.50 -9.12 -4.71
N ARG A 146 10.52 -9.83 -4.16
CA ARG A 146 10.34 -10.04 -2.72
C ARG A 146 11.49 -10.85 -2.10
N GLU A 147 11.93 -11.90 -2.79
CA GLU A 147 13.07 -12.72 -2.37
C GLU A 147 14.39 -11.95 -2.42
N GLU A 148 14.64 -11.23 -3.52
CA GLU A 148 15.85 -10.38 -3.68
C GLU A 148 15.91 -9.29 -2.61
N TYR A 149 14.76 -8.71 -2.26
CA TYR A 149 14.62 -7.79 -1.14
C TYR A 149 14.95 -8.46 0.21
N GLN A 150 14.38 -9.63 0.51
CA GLN A 150 14.61 -10.35 1.77
C GLN A 150 16.07 -10.75 1.96
N LYS A 151 16.79 -11.03 0.87
CA LYS A 151 18.22 -11.36 0.89
C LYS A 151 19.12 -10.12 0.95
N ASN A 152 18.55 -8.91 0.94
CA ASN A 152 19.28 -7.64 0.83
C ASN A 152 20.21 -7.58 -0.40
N GLU A 153 19.87 -8.29 -1.47
CA GLU A 153 20.68 -8.31 -2.70
C GLU A 153 20.58 -6.99 -3.48
N LYS A 154 19.46 -6.27 -3.31
CA LYS A 154 19.15 -5.01 -3.99
C LYS A 154 18.48 -4.02 -3.05
N THR A 155 18.71 -2.74 -3.32
CA THR A 155 17.98 -1.64 -2.69
C THR A 155 16.54 -1.58 -3.20
N VAL A 156 15.63 -1.02 -2.39
CA VAL A 156 14.23 -0.78 -2.80
C VAL A 156 14.15 0.03 -4.10
N HIS A 157 15.01 1.04 -4.24
CA HIS A 157 15.11 1.85 -5.46
C HIS A 157 15.41 1.03 -6.71
N GLN A 158 16.41 0.14 -6.64
CA GLN A 158 16.75 -0.77 -7.73
C GLN A 158 15.61 -1.71 -8.06
N LEU A 159 14.95 -2.27 -7.03
CA LEU A 159 13.81 -3.16 -7.21
C LEU A 159 12.62 -2.45 -7.84
N ARG A 160 12.32 -1.18 -7.49
CA ARG A 160 11.24 -0.42 -8.13
C ARG A 160 11.48 -0.28 -9.63
N ILE A 161 12.70 0.07 -10.03
CA ILE A 161 13.09 0.17 -11.45
C ILE A 161 12.92 -1.20 -12.14
N GLU A 162 13.50 -2.25 -11.56
CA GLU A 162 13.48 -3.59 -12.14
C GLU A 162 12.10 -4.24 -12.18
N LEU A 163 11.19 -3.87 -11.28
CA LEU A 163 9.82 -4.36 -11.22
C LEU A 163 8.84 -3.46 -11.99
N ASN A 164 9.34 -2.37 -12.60
CA ASN A 164 8.53 -1.35 -13.25
C ASN A 164 7.44 -0.77 -12.33
N ILE A 165 7.79 -0.60 -11.05
CA ILE A 165 6.98 0.08 -10.05
C ILE A 165 7.39 1.57 -10.10
N PRO A 166 6.45 2.52 -10.05
CA PRO A 166 6.78 3.94 -10.00
C PRO A 166 7.85 4.24 -8.94
N VAL A 167 8.88 4.94 -9.41
CA VAL A 167 9.97 5.46 -8.60
C VAL A 167 9.64 6.92 -8.30
N ASN A 168 9.58 7.29 -7.03
CA ASN A 168 9.36 8.69 -6.64
C ASN A 168 10.67 9.48 -6.68
#